data_AF-A0A539EDW5-F1
#
_entry.id   AF-A0A539EDW5-F1
#
_cell.length_a   1.000
_cell.length_b   1.000
_cell.length_c   1.000
_cell.angle_alpha   90.00
_cell.angle_beta   90.00
_cell.angle_gamma   90.00
#
_symmetry.space_group_name_H-M   'P 1'
#
loop_
_entity.id
_entity.type
_entity.pdbx_description
1 polymer ?
#
loop_
_entity_poly.entity_id
_entity_poly.type
_entity_poly.pdbx_seq_one_letter_code
_entity_poly.pdbx_strand_id
1 'polypeptide(L)' 'MDTALAQAVLQRVQQGMASPLEYHMYACRLNVATLAQATGLFRWQVRRHLRLPIASIKPKRQRLYAEALGIDVDELSKTP' A
#
# COMPACT_ATOMS: atom_id res chain seq x y z
N MET A 1 -17.81 -3.34 17.22
CA MET A 1 -18.16 -4.27 16.12
C MET A 1 -17.01 -4.33 15.09
N ASP A 2 -15.77 -4.02 15.51
CA ASP A 2 -14.68 -3.64 14.59
C ASP A 2 -13.58 -4.72 14.44
N THR A 3 -13.63 -5.76 15.27
CA THR A 3 -12.62 -6.83 15.30
C THR A 3 -12.74 -7.81 14.12
N ALA A 4 -13.94 -8.01 13.57
CA ALA A 4 -14.16 -8.94 12.47
C ALA A 4 -13.57 -8.46 11.13
N LEU A 5 -13.54 -7.14 10.90
CA LEU A 5 -12.94 -6.54 9.70
C LEU A 5 -11.41 -6.64 9.74
N ALA A 6 -10.80 -6.47 10.92
CA ALA A 6 -9.37 -6.53 11.11
C ALA A 6 -8.80 -7.94 10.80
N GLN A 7 -9.50 -9.01 11.20
CA GLN A 7 -9.06 -10.39 10.95
C GLN A 7 -9.19 -10.78 9.46
N ALA A 8 -10.23 -10.30 8.76
CA ALA A 8 -10.42 -10.59 7.33
C ALA A 8 -9.36 -9.93 6.43
N VAL A 9 -8.88 -8.74 6.79
CA VAL A 9 -7.80 -8.04 6.07
C VAL A 9 -6.46 -8.75 6.28
N LEU A 10 -6.17 -9.19 7.52
CA LEU A 10 -4.96 -9.93 7.86
C LEU A 10 -4.86 -11.27 7.10
N GLN A 11 -5.97 -12.01 6.98
CA GLN A 11 -6.00 -13.25 6.20
C GLN A 11 -5.74 -13.02 4.70
N ARG A 12 -6.23 -11.93 4.11
CA ARG A 12 -5.99 -11.61 2.69
C ARG A 12 -4.54 -11.21 2.42
N VAL A 13 -3.91 -10.52 3.37
CA VAL A 13 -2.47 -10.20 3.33
C VAL A 13 -1.65 -11.48 3.43
N GLN A 14 -1.98 -12.38 4.36
CA GLN A 14 -1.30 -13.68 4.52
C GLN A 14 -1.50 -14.64 3.33
N GLN A 15 -2.60 -14.51 2.60
CA GLN A 15 -2.86 -15.29 1.37
C GLN A 15 -2.15 -14.75 0.12
N GLY A 16 -1.31 -13.71 0.25
CA GLY A 16 -0.62 -13.09 -0.90
C GLY A 16 -1.57 -12.33 -1.84
N MET A 17 -2.80 -12.03 -1.39
CA MET A 17 -3.79 -11.30 -2.19
C MET A 17 -3.63 -9.79 -2.12
N ALA A 18 -2.69 -9.29 -1.31
CA ALA A 18 -2.38 -7.88 -1.15
C ALA A 18 -0.87 -7.67 -1.31
N SER A 19 -0.46 -6.64 -2.06
CA SER A 19 0.97 -6.27 -2.14
C SER A 19 1.43 -5.66 -0.81
N PRO A 20 2.75 -5.63 -0.53
CA PRO A 20 3.31 -4.87 0.58
C PRO A 20 2.82 -3.41 0.61
N LEU A 21 2.68 -2.77 -0.55
CA LEU A 21 2.13 -1.41 -0.66
C LEU A 21 0.65 -1.35 -0.25
N GLU A 22 -0.15 -2.36 -0.59
CA GLU A 22 -1.56 -2.44 -0.18
C GLU A 22 -1.71 -2.68 1.32
N TYR A 23 -0.84 -3.51 1.91
CA TYR A 23 -0.77 -3.65 3.37
C TYR A 23 -0.50 -2.31 4.06
N HIS A 24 0.58 -1.62 3.67
CA HIS A 24 0.97 -0.34 4.28
C HIS A 24 -0.10 0.75 4.09
N MET A 25 -0.78 0.78 2.95
CA MET A 25 -1.92 1.68 2.74
C MET A 25 -3.01 1.50 3.81
N TYR A 26 -3.40 0.25 4.10
CA TYR A 26 -4.41 -0.02 5.14
C TYR A 26 -3.85 0.19 6.56
N ALA A 27 -2.58 -0.13 6.81
CA ALA A 27 -1.93 0.09 8.10
C ALA A 27 -1.91 1.59 8.49
N CYS A 28 -1.64 2.46 7.52
CA CYS A 28 -1.71 3.92 7.69
C CYS A 28 -3.15 4.48 7.58
N ARG A 29 -4.18 3.62 7.59
CA ARG A 29 -5.61 3.98 7.48
C ARG A 29 -5.95 4.81 6.23
N LEU A 30 -5.18 4.63 5.16
CA LEU A 30 -5.42 5.27 3.87
C LEU A 30 -6.31 4.38 2.98
N ASN A 31 -6.85 5.01 1.95
CA ASN A 31 -7.51 4.34 0.84
C ASN A 31 -6.93 4.83 -0.49
N VAL A 32 -7.33 4.22 -1.60
CA VAL A 32 -6.84 4.58 -2.95
C VAL A 32 -7.03 6.06 -3.27
N ALA A 33 -8.12 6.69 -2.84
CA ALA A 33 -8.38 8.10 -3.13
C ALA A 33 -7.43 9.01 -2.35
N THR A 34 -7.26 8.77 -1.04
CA THR A 34 -6.33 9.54 -0.20
C THR A 34 -4.89 9.35 -0.65
N LEU A 35 -4.49 8.12 -0.97
CA LEU A 35 -3.13 7.83 -1.43
C LEU A 35 -2.85 8.44 -2.80
N ALA A 36 -3.82 8.45 -3.71
CA ALA A 36 -3.73 9.15 -5.00
C ALA A 36 -3.54 10.66 -4.81
N GLN A 37 -4.31 11.27 -3.90
CA GLN A 37 -4.19 12.70 -3.58
C GLN A 37 -2.81 13.03 -2.99
N ALA A 38 -2.35 12.25 -2.01
CA ALA A 38 -1.06 12.46 -1.35
C ALA A 38 0.13 12.30 -2.31
N THR A 39 0.06 11.33 -3.22
CA THR A 39 1.17 11.04 -4.17
C THR A 39 1.11 11.83 -5.47
N GLY A 40 0.00 12.54 -5.74
CA GLY A 40 -0.26 13.19 -7.03
C GLY A 40 -0.43 12.22 -8.20
N LEU A 41 -0.67 10.93 -7.93
CA LEU A 41 -0.86 9.91 -8.95
C LEU A 41 -2.33 9.72 -9.28
N PHE A 42 -2.65 9.32 -10.51
CA PHE A 42 -4.01 8.97 -10.86
C PHE A 42 -4.46 7.70 -10.11
N ARG A 43 -5.74 7.65 -9.71
CA ARG A 43 -6.33 6.50 -8.99
C ARG A 43 -6.07 5.17 -9.70
N TRP A 44 -6.13 5.12 -11.04
CA TRP A 44 -5.85 3.89 -11.78
C TRP A 44 -4.38 3.45 -11.69
N GLN A 45 -3.43 4.39 -11.59
CA GLN A 45 -2.00 4.08 -11.39
C GLN A 45 -1.78 3.49 -10.02
N VAL A 46 -2.40 4.08 -8.98
CA VAL A 46 -2.37 3.54 -7.63
C VAL A 46 -2.94 2.12 -7.60
N ARG A 47 -4.15 1.90 -8.15
CA ARG A 47 -4.77 0.56 -8.22
C ARG A 47 -3.89 -0.46 -8.95
N ARG A 48 -3.16 -0.03 -10.00
CA ARG A 48 -2.19 -0.89 -10.68
C ARG A 48 -1.00 -1.21 -9.77
N HIS A 49 -0.39 -0.22 -9.12
CA HIS A 49 0.78 -0.44 -8.26
C HIS A 49 0.46 -1.27 -7.01
N LEU A 50 -0.76 -1.18 -6.45
CA LEU A 50 -1.22 -2.02 -5.34
C LEU A 50 -1.23 -3.53 -5.68
N ARG A 51 -1.12 -3.90 -6.95
CA ARG A 51 -1.10 -5.30 -7.42
C ARG A 51 0.24 -5.72 -8.01
N LEU A 52 1.23 -4.82 -8.02
CA LEU A 52 2.56 -5.10 -8.56
C LEU A 52 3.56 -5.37 -7.43
N PRO A 53 4.60 -6.18 -7.70
CA PRO A 53 5.75 -6.22 -6.83
C PRO A 53 6.36 -4.82 -6.69
N ILE A 54 6.82 -4.45 -5.49
CA ILE A 54 7.46 -3.14 -5.25
C ILE A 54 8.63 -2.93 -6.21
N ALA A 55 9.42 -3.98 -6.48
CA ALA A 55 10.54 -3.95 -7.43
C ALA A 55 10.15 -3.56 -8.86
N SER A 56 8.89 -3.75 -9.27
CA SER A 56 8.38 -3.35 -10.59
C SER A 56 7.93 -1.89 -10.65
N ILE A 57 7.89 -1.18 -9.51
CA ILE A 57 7.53 0.23 -9.42
C ILE A 57 8.81 1.07 -9.56
N LYS A 58 8.78 2.12 -10.38
CA LYS A 58 9.94 3.02 -10.55
C LYS A 58 10.38 3.62 -9.19
N PRO A 59 11.68 3.79 -8.92
CA PRO A 59 12.18 4.31 -7.63
C PRO A 59 11.59 5.67 -7.22
N LYS A 60 11.35 6.56 -8.19
CA LYS A 60 10.68 7.85 -7.93
C LYS A 60 9.28 7.67 -7.34
N ARG A 61 8.52 6.68 -7.80
CA ARG A 61 7.16 6.39 -7.32
C ARG A 61 7.19 5.65 -5.99
N GLN A 62 8.15 4.75 -5.78
CA GLN A 62 8.37 4.14 -4.46
C GLN A 62 8.56 5.24 -3.39
N ARG A 63 9.45 6.21 -3.64
CA ARG A 63 9.65 7.34 -2.72
C ARG A 63 8.38 8.14 -2.43
N LEU A 64 7.56 8.44 -3.44
CA LEU A 64 6.27 9.12 -3.22
C LEU A 64 5.33 8.31 -2.31
N TYR A 65 5.28 6.99 -2.48
CA TYR A 65 4.49 6.14 -1.59
C TYR A 65 5.05 6.12 -0.17
N ALA A 66 6.36 5.98 0.00
CA ALA A 66 7.03 6.00 1.31
C ALA A 66 6.73 7.31 2.06
N GLU A 67 6.87 8.45 1.39
CA GLU A 67 6.56 9.77 1.92
C GLU A 67 5.08 9.90 2.32
N ALA A 68 4.16 9.49 1.44
CA ALA A 68 2.72 9.54 1.73
C ALA A 68 2.30 8.61 2.88
N LEU A 69 3.05 7.54 3.11
CA LEU A 69 2.81 6.55 4.17
C LEU A 69 3.58 6.86 5.46
N GLY A 70 4.52 7.81 5.43
CA GLY A 70 5.36 8.16 6.58
C GLY A 70 6.36 7.07 6.97
N ILE A 71 6.81 6.26 6.00
CA ILE A 71 7.75 5.13 6.21
C ILE A 71 9.01 5.30 5.34
N ASP A 72 10.05 4.51 5.61
CA ASP A 72 11.22 4.47 4.73
C ASP A 72 10.92 3.69 3.43
N VAL A 73 11.65 4.01 2.35
CA VAL A 73 11.47 3.31 1.06
C VAL A 73 11.85 1.83 1.14
N ASP A 74 12.78 1.45 2.03
CA ASP A 74 13.16 0.05 2.25
C ASP A 74 12.04 -0.71 2.99
N GLU A 75 11.23 0.01 3.76
CA GLU A 75 10.11 -0.54 4.54
C GLU A 75 8.90 -0.86 3.65
N LEU A 76 8.75 -0.20 2.49
CA LEU A 76 7.72 -0.52 1.50
C LEU A 76 7.74 -1.98 1.04
N SER A 77 8.90 -2.61 1.03
CA SER A 77 9.08 -4.01 0.60
C SER A 77 8.88 -5.03 1.72
N LYS A 78 8.82 -4.57 2.98
CA LYS A 78 8.71 -5.40 4.16
C LYS A 78 7.26 -5.43 4.63
N THR A 79 6.68 -6.62 4.66
CA THR A 79 5.49 -6.90 5.47
C THR A 79 5.95 -7.56 6.77
N PRO A 80 5.33 -7.28 7.93
CA PRO A 80 5.60 -8.03 9.15
C PRO A 80 5.25 -9.52 9.01
#